data_AF-A0A926Z1M0-F1
#
_entry.id   AF-A0A926Z1M0-F1
#
_cell.length_a   1.000
_cell.length_b   1.000
_cell.length_c   1.000
_cell.angle_alpha   90.00
_cell.angle_beta   90.00
_cell.angle_gamma   90.00
#
_symmetry.space_group_name_H-M   'P 1'
#
loop_
_entity.id
_entity.type
_entity.pdbx_description
1 polymer ?
#
loop_
_entity_poly.entity_id
_entity_poly.type
_entity_poly.pdbx_seq_one_letter_code
_entity_poly.pdbx_strand_id
1 'polypeptide(L)'
;MAETGRIRVAKDKADLVKGLTSTDGGNGPFQTFADVIVFAAALGVKHNKRVPLGEISKREPAPIRLEIFATMGYDNIIKLIGFTENQDIRILSPNEEEYEKQRNEIFEEYANGGLEILGIELRGSVDYTDRILLYLISDKQNINQENEDFDLRKFLSST
;
A
#
# COMPACT_ATOMS: atom_id res chain seq x y z
N MET A 1 -3.59 20.02 15.34
CA MET A 1 -3.77 20.47 13.94
C MET A 1 -3.14 19.40 13.08
N ALA A 2 -3.90 18.74 12.20
CA ALA A 2 -3.31 17.82 11.24
C ALA A 2 -2.43 18.66 10.31
N GLU A 3 -1.17 18.28 10.11
CA GLU A 3 -0.32 18.95 9.13
C GLU A 3 -0.88 18.65 7.74
N THR A 4 -1.60 19.61 7.14
CA THR A 4 -1.91 19.55 5.71
C THR A 4 -0.60 19.58 4.92
N GLY A 5 -0.49 18.76 3.87
CA GLY A 5 0.74 18.65 3.07
C GLY A 5 1.66 17.48 3.37
N ARG A 6 1.30 16.54 4.25
CA ARG A 6 2.09 15.32 4.51
C ARG A 6 1.24 14.06 4.59
N ILE A 7 1.82 12.96 4.13
CA ILE A 7 1.34 11.59 4.37
C ILE A 7 2.00 11.05 5.64
N ARG A 8 1.18 10.61 6.58
CA ARG A 8 1.57 10.10 7.89
C ARG A 8 1.85 8.61 7.82
N VAL A 9 2.74 8.15 8.71
CA VAL A 9 3.05 6.74 8.91
C VAL A 9 2.77 6.38 10.37
N ALA A 10 2.10 5.25 10.59
CA ALA A 10 1.83 4.74 11.94
C ALA A 10 3.14 4.33 12.63
N LYS A 11 3.29 4.72 13.90
CA LYS A 11 4.51 4.52 14.70
C LYS A 11 4.84 3.05 14.90
N ASP A 12 3.82 2.20 15.03
CA ASP A 12 3.98 0.75 15.19
C ASP A 12 4.42 0.04 13.90
N LYS A 13 4.37 0.73 12.75
CA LYS A 13 4.86 0.21 11.45
C LYS A 13 6.18 0.84 11.00
N ALA A 14 6.72 1.79 11.78
CA ALA A 14 7.91 2.55 11.41
C ALA A 14 9.13 1.66 11.11
N ASP A 15 9.41 0.70 11.98
CA ASP A 15 10.55 -0.22 11.83
C ASP A 15 10.40 -1.13 10.60
N LEU A 16 9.18 -1.57 10.28
CA LEU A 16 8.90 -2.33 9.07
C LEU A 16 9.18 -1.50 7.83
N VAL A 17 8.69 -0.27 7.78
CA VAL A 17 8.92 0.63 6.64
C VAL A 17 10.41 0.91 6.47
N LYS A 18 11.16 1.10 7.56
CA LYS A 18 12.62 1.27 7.51
C LYS A 18 13.35 0.02 7.03
N GLY A 19 12.90 -1.17 7.45
CA GLY A 19 13.48 -2.42 6.96
C GLY A 19 13.22 -2.69 5.47
N LEU A 20 12.13 -2.15 4.93
CA LEU A 20 11.75 -2.28 3.53
C LEU A 20 12.50 -1.33 2.59
N THR A 21 13.23 -0.33 3.11
CA THR A 21 14.02 0.59 2.28
C THR A 21 15.47 0.16 2.14
N SER A 22 16.07 0.48 1.00
CA SER A 22 17.50 0.30 0.72
C SER A 22 18.38 1.45 1.26
N THR A 23 17.78 2.40 1.99
CA THR A 23 18.49 3.54 2.58
C THR A 23 19.37 3.10 3.75
N ASP A 24 20.44 3.85 4.04
CA ASP A 24 21.33 3.63 5.18
C ASP A 24 21.98 2.24 5.26
N GLY A 25 22.23 1.60 4.11
CA GLY A 25 22.82 0.26 4.06
C GLY A 25 21.82 -0.89 4.25
N GLY A 26 20.51 -0.59 4.23
CA GLY A 26 19.46 -1.59 4.16
C GLY A 26 19.47 -2.36 2.84
N ASN A 27 18.99 -3.60 2.88
CA ASN A 27 18.80 -4.48 1.71
C ASN A 27 17.32 -4.57 1.29
N GLY A 28 16.50 -3.60 1.71
CA GLY A 28 15.09 -3.55 1.37
C GLY A 28 14.85 -3.31 -0.13
N PRO A 29 13.74 -3.81 -0.70
CA PRO A 29 13.49 -3.74 -2.14
C PRO A 29 13.12 -2.34 -2.66
N PHE A 30 12.83 -1.39 -1.76
CA PHE A 30 12.35 -0.06 -2.12
C PHE A 30 13.41 1.02 -1.93
N GLN A 31 13.48 2.00 -2.82
CA GLN A 31 14.49 3.05 -2.75
C GLN A 31 14.17 4.11 -1.70
N THR A 32 12.89 4.42 -1.52
CA THR A 32 12.42 5.49 -0.62
C THR A 32 11.25 5.03 0.24
N PHE A 33 10.99 5.76 1.34
CA PHE A 33 9.79 5.53 2.14
C PHE A 33 8.51 5.76 1.34
N ALA A 34 8.51 6.70 0.38
CA ALA A 34 7.34 6.94 -0.46
C ALA A 34 6.99 5.70 -1.31
N ASP A 35 8.00 5.01 -1.85
CA ASP A 35 7.80 3.76 -2.62
C ASP A 35 7.15 2.68 -1.74
N VAL A 36 7.63 2.50 -0.51
CA VAL A 36 7.07 1.54 0.44
C VAL A 36 5.61 1.86 0.73
N ILE A 37 5.30 3.12 1.01
CA ILE A 37 3.94 3.55 1.37
C ILE A 37 2.98 3.41 0.18
N VAL A 38 3.41 3.75 -1.04
CA VAL A 38 2.59 3.59 -2.25
C VAL A 38 2.34 2.11 -2.55
N PHE A 39 3.38 1.27 -2.44
CA PHE A 39 3.23 -0.17 -2.61
C PHE A 39 2.27 -0.76 -1.57
N ALA A 40 2.42 -0.38 -0.31
CA ALA A 40 1.51 -0.80 0.76
C ALA A 40 0.08 -0.31 0.52
N ALA A 41 -0.13 0.93 0.06
CA ALA A 41 -1.46 1.43 -0.26
C ALA A 41 -2.12 0.61 -1.38
N ALA A 42 -1.38 0.31 -2.45
CA ALA A 42 -1.88 -0.53 -3.53
C ALA A 42 -2.22 -1.95 -3.04
N LEU A 43 -1.39 -2.53 -2.17
CA LEU A 43 -1.65 -3.83 -1.56
C LEU A 43 -2.88 -3.80 -0.65
N GLY A 44 -3.04 -2.74 0.14
CA GLY A 44 -4.21 -2.51 0.98
C GLY A 44 -5.49 -2.43 0.16
N VAL A 45 -5.49 -1.67 -0.94
CA VAL A 45 -6.62 -1.56 -1.87
C VAL A 45 -6.97 -2.91 -2.48
N LYS A 46 -5.96 -3.64 -2.96
CA LYS A 46 -6.15 -4.97 -3.57
C LYS A 46 -6.85 -5.96 -2.62
N HIS A 47 -6.51 -5.92 -1.34
CA HIS A 47 -7.13 -6.77 -0.30
C HIS A 47 -8.33 -6.10 0.39
N ASN A 48 -8.77 -4.95 -0.11
CA ASN A 48 -9.82 -4.11 0.49
C ASN A 48 -9.65 -3.90 2.00
N LYS A 49 -8.41 -3.66 2.43
CA LYS A 49 -8.04 -3.53 3.84
C LYS A 49 -7.69 -2.09 4.17
N ARG A 50 -8.61 -1.39 4.85
CA ARG A 50 -8.39 -0.07 5.45
C ARG A 50 -8.21 -0.20 6.95
N VAL A 51 -7.16 0.41 7.48
CA VAL A 51 -6.87 0.41 8.92
C VAL A 51 -6.56 1.84 9.38
N PRO A 52 -7.37 2.44 10.27
CA PRO A 52 -7.10 3.75 10.84
C PRO A 52 -5.69 3.85 11.44
N LEU A 53 -5.07 5.02 11.32
CA LEU A 53 -3.75 5.24 11.90
C LEU A 53 -3.86 5.42 13.41
N GLY A 54 -2.98 4.74 14.15
CA GLY A 54 -2.79 4.95 15.58
C GLY A 54 -1.89 6.15 15.89
N GLU A 55 -0.92 5.96 16.78
CA GLU A 55 0.11 6.98 17.01
C GLU A 55 0.93 7.24 15.74
N ILE A 56 1.16 8.51 15.41
CA ILE A 56 1.97 8.89 14.24
C ILE A 56 3.45 8.83 14.59
N SER A 57 4.25 8.24 13.70
CA SER A 57 5.70 8.26 13.83
C SER A 57 6.23 9.69 13.79
N LYS A 58 7.05 10.06 14.77
CA LYS A 58 7.78 11.35 14.80
C LYS A 58 9.26 11.21 14.43
N ARG A 59 9.72 9.97 14.28
CA ARG A 59 11.08 9.57 13.90
C ARG A 59 11.01 8.91 12.55
N GLU A 60 12.12 8.38 12.04
CA GLU A 60 12.13 7.70 10.75
C GLU A 60 11.22 6.46 10.70
N PRO A 61 10.36 6.33 9.67
CA PRO A 61 10.01 7.37 8.69
C PRO A 61 9.11 8.45 9.32
N ALA A 62 9.54 9.71 9.23
CA ALA A 62 8.72 10.84 9.64
C ALA A 62 7.64 11.09 8.57
N PRO A 63 6.56 11.85 8.86
CA PRO A 63 5.55 12.16 7.87
C PRO A 63 6.17 12.75 6.59
N ILE A 64 5.84 12.13 5.45
CA ILE A 64 6.44 12.37 4.14
C ILE A 64 5.70 13.51 3.46
N ARG A 65 6.40 14.50 2.91
CA ARG A 65 5.77 15.63 2.21
C ARG A 65 5.01 15.16 0.98
N LEU A 66 3.79 15.66 0.76
CA LEU A 66 2.98 15.35 -0.42
C LEU A 66 3.70 15.68 -1.74
N GLU A 67 4.53 16.73 -1.74
CA GLU A 67 5.36 17.11 -2.87
C GLU A 67 6.26 15.97 -3.36
N ILE A 68 6.78 15.12 -2.46
CA ILE A 68 7.60 13.96 -2.83
C ILE A 68 6.79 13.01 -3.70
N PHE A 69 5.54 12.71 -3.31
CA PHE A 69 4.64 11.86 -4.09
C PHE A 69 4.33 12.49 -5.45
N ALA A 70 4.11 13.81 -5.51
CA ALA A 70 3.88 14.51 -6.77
C ALA A 70 5.10 14.47 -7.71
N THR A 71 6.31 14.74 -7.20
CA THR A 71 7.55 14.67 -7.97
C THR A 71 7.82 13.26 -8.50
N MET A 72 7.45 12.23 -7.74
CA MET A 72 7.59 10.82 -8.15
C MET A 72 6.44 10.32 -9.04
N GLY A 73 5.41 11.15 -9.30
CA GLY A 73 4.26 10.79 -10.13
C GLY A 73 3.19 9.93 -9.44
N TYR A 74 3.23 9.84 -8.11
CA TYR A 74 2.29 9.08 -7.28
C TYR A 74 1.02 9.85 -6.90
N ASP A 75 0.93 11.14 -7.22
CA ASP A 75 -0.28 11.94 -6.96
C ASP A 75 -1.52 11.36 -7.64
N ASN A 76 -1.35 10.80 -8.85
CA ASN A 76 -2.43 10.12 -9.58
C ASN A 76 -2.92 8.86 -8.87
N ILE A 77 -2.04 8.11 -8.20
CA ILE A 77 -2.42 6.93 -7.43
C ILE A 77 -3.24 7.35 -6.21
N ILE A 78 -2.81 8.39 -5.48
CA ILE A 78 -3.54 8.91 -4.31
C ILE A 78 -4.95 9.38 -4.72
N LYS A 79 -5.05 10.12 -5.83
CA LYS A 79 -6.32 10.57 -6.42
C LYS A 79 -7.20 9.41 -6.85
N LEU A 80 -6.63 8.42 -7.54
CA LEU A 80 -7.36 7.24 -8.01
C LEU A 80 -7.95 6.46 -6.83
N ILE A 81 -7.14 6.19 -5.80
CA ILE A 81 -7.58 5.47 -4.59
C ILE A 81 -8.71 6.25 -3.89
N GLY A 82 -8.55 7.58 -3.74
CA GLY A 82 -9.59 8.42 -3.15
C GLY A 82 -10.90 8.40 -3.94
N PHE A 83 -10.83 8.36 -5.28
CA PHE A 83 -11.99 8.24 -6.16
C PHE A 83 -12.63 6.86 -6.10
N THR A 84 -11.84 5.78 -6.13
CA THR A 84 -12.38 4.43 -6.07
C THR A 84 -13.12 4.15 -4.78
N GLU A 85 -12.70 4.77 -3.67
CA GLU A 85 -13.35 4.59 -2.37
C GLU A 85 -14.62 5.44 -2.20
N ASN A 86 -14.60 6.71 -2.60
CA ASN A 86 -15.76 7.60 -2.40
C ASN A 86 -16.77 7.59 -3.55
N GLN A 87 -16.36 7.16 -4.75
CA GLN A 87 -17.15 7.26 -5.99
C GLN A 87 -17.66 8.68 -6.28
N ASP A 88 -17.00 9.70 -5.74
CA ASP A 88 -17.35 11.12 -5.89
C ASP A 88 -16.21 11.85 -6.60
N ILE A 89 -16.48 12.39 -7.79
CA ILE A 89 -15.47 13.10 -8.60
C ILE A 89 -14.92 14.35 -7.92
N ARG A 90 -15.67 14.95 -6.98
CA ARG A 90 -15.23 16.13 -6.22
C ARG A 90 -13.99 15.84 -5.37
N ILE A 91 -13.78 14.57 -5.01
CA ILE A 91 -12.56 14.10 -4.34
C ILE A 91 -11.30 14.41 -5.15
N LEU A 92 -11.40 14.69 -6.46
CA LEU A 92 -10.26 15.05 -7.32
C LEU A 92 -9.97 16.55 -7.36
N SER A 93 -10.79 17.37 -6.68
CA SER A 93 -10.66 18.83 -6.67
C SER A 93 -9.27 19.24 -6.15
N PRO A 94 -8.52 20.06 -6.92
CA PRO A 94 -7.20 20.55 -6.51
C PRO A 94 -7.30 21.79 -5.59
N ASN A 95 -8.48 22.40 -5.49
CA ASN A 95 -8.66 23.71 -4.85
C ASN A 95 -9.37 23.62 -3.48
N GLU A 96 -9.79 22.42 -3.08
CA GLU A 96 -10.57 22.19 -1.88
C GLU A 96 -9.76 21.35 -0.89
N GLU A 97 -9.28 22.02 0.17
CA GLU A 97 -8.43 21.42 1.22
C GLU A 97 -9.11 20.23 1.91
N GLU A 98 -10.44 20.27 2.05
CA GLU A 98 -11.23 19.18 2.63
C GLU A 98 -11.08 17.88 1.84
N TYR A 99 -11.21 17.94 0.51
CA TYR A 99 -11.05 16.76 -0.35
C TYR A 99 -9.60 16.29 -0.41
N GLU A 100 -8.62 17.19 -0.33
CA GLU A 100 -7.22 16.79 -0.19
C GLU A 100 -6.99 15.99 1.10
N LYS A 101 -7.48 16.50 2.22
CA LYS A 101 -7.37 15.81 3.50
C LYS A 101 -8.05 14.44 3.47
N GLN A 102 -9.25 14.36 2.87
CA GLN A 102 -9.98 13.11 2.74
C GLN A 102 -9.24 12.09 1.86
N ARG A 103 -8.67 12.50 0.71
CA ARG A 103 -7.82 11.63 -0.13
C ARG A 103 -6.63 11.10 0.64
N ASN A 104 -5.94 11.98 1.35
CA ASN A 104 -4.74 11.63 2.10
C ASN A 104 -5.06 10.65 3.22
N GLU A 105 -6.14 10.86 3.96
CA GLU A 105 -6.59 9.95 5.01
C GLU A 105 -6.93 8.56 4.47
N ILE A 106 -7.70 8.48 3.38
CA ILE A 106 -8.03 7.20 2.73
C ILE A 106 -6.75 6.48 2.28
N PHE A 107 -5.84 7.22 1.63
CA PHE A 107 -4.56 6.67 1.18
C PHE A 107 -3.71 6.16 2.35
N GLU A 108 -3.61 6.92 3.43
CA GLU A 108 -2.89 6.53 4.65
C GLU A 108 -3.47 5.25 5.28
N GLU A 109 -4.80 5.13 5.34
CA GLU A 109 -5.45 3.96 5.93
C GLU A 109 -5.27 2.69 5.10
N TYR A 110 -5.30 2.81 3.77
CA TYR A 110 -4.95 1.70 2.88
C TYR A 110 -3.48 1.34 2.99
N ALA A 111 -2.58 2.33 3.06
CA ALA A 111 -1.16 2.08 3.28
C ALA A 111 -0.94 1.33 4.60
N ASN A 112 -1.60 1.76 5.68
CA ASN A 112 -1.50 1.11 6.97
C ASN A 112 -2.05 -0.33 6.93
N GLY A 113 -3.17 -0.56 6.25
CA GLY A 113 -3.72 -1.90 6.01
C GLY A 113 -2.77 -2.80 5.24
N GLY A 114 -2.13 -2.28 4.19
CA GLY A 114 -1.09 -3.01 3.43
C GLY A 114 0.15 -3.31 4.25
N LEU A 115 0.60 -2.38 5.10
CA LEU A 115 1.72 -2.61 6.02
C LEU A 115 1.41 -3.70 7.05
N GLU A 116 0.15 -3.84 7.49
CA GLU A 116 -0.24 -4.97 8.32
C GLU A 116 -0.13 -6.31 7.58
N ILE A 117 -0.56 -6.35 6.31
CA ILE A 117 -0.42 -7.56 5.47
C ILE A 117 1.06 -7.91 5.33
N LEU A 118 1.89 -6.94 4.93
CA LEU A 118 3.33 -7.14 4.80
C LEU A 118 3.98 -7.58 6.11
N GLY A 119 3.60 -6.99 7.24
CA GLY A 119 4.14 -7.37 8.54
C GLY A 119 3.84 -8.82 8.93
N ILE A 120 2.72 -9.38 8.47
CA ILE A 120 2.38 -10.79 8.65
C ILE A 120 3.19 -11.66 7.68
N GLU A 121 3.21 -11.31 6.40
CA GLU A 121 3.87 -12.10 5.34
C GLU A 121 5.39 -12.16 5.48
N LEU A 122 5.99 -11.08 5.97
CA LEU A 122 7.43 -10.93 6.14
C LEU A 122 7.93 -11.38 7.52
N ARG A 123 7.02 -11.79 8.42
CA ARG A 123 7.39 -12.17 9.79
C ARG A 123 8.44 -13.29 9.78
N GLY A 124 9.57 -13.03 10.44
CA GLY A 124 10.67 -13.98 10.53
C GLY A 124 11.56 -14.07 9.29
N SER A 125 11.31 -13.24 8.25
CA SER A 125 12.21 -13.15 7.09
C SER A 125 13.42 -12.28 7.39
N VAL A 126 14.58 -12.68 6.87
CA VAL A 126 15.83 -11.88 6.89
C VAL A 126 16.02 -11.14 5.57
N ASP A 127 15.45 -11.67 4.48
CA ASP A 127 15.44 -11.04 3.16
C ASP A 127 13.99 -10.70 2.77
N TYR A 128 13.66 -9.41 2.77
CA TYR A 128 12.31 -8.96 2.41
C TYR A 128 12.06 -8.97 0.90
N THR A 129 13.10 -8.85 0.09
CA THR A 129 12.97 -8.84 -1.37
C THR A 129 12.50 -10.20 -1.87
N ASP A 130 13.21 -11.26 -1.48
CA ASP A 130 12.86 -12.64 -1.84
C ASP A 130 11.49 -13.01 -1.29
N ARG A 131 11.17 -12.59 -0.06
CA ARG A 131 9.90 -12.91 0.57
C ARG A 131 8.71 -12.21 -0.11
N ILE A 132 8.86 -10.95 -0.49
CA ILE A 132 7.84 -10.23 -1.27
C ILE A 132 7.68 -10.88 -2.65
N LEU A 133 8.77 -11.26 -3.31
CA LEU A 133 8.71 -11.94 -4.60
C LEU A 133 7.92 -13.26 -4.50
N LEU A 134 8.23 -14.09 -3.50
CA LEU A 134 7.51 -15.35 -3.25
C LEU A 134 6.02 -15.12 -2.96
N TYR A 135 5.70 -14.10 -2.18
CA TYR A 135 4.31 -13.71 -1.90
C TYR A 135 3.56 -13.33 -3.17
N LEU A 136 4.14 -12.48 -4.02
CA LEU A 136 3.53 -12.07 -5.30
C LEU A 136 3.38 -13.23 -6.30
N ILE A 137 4.34 -14.15 -6.35
CA ILE A 137 4.25 -15.36 -7.19
C ILE A 137 3.08 -16.24 -6.72
N SER A 138 2.98 -16.48 -5.41
CA SER A 138 1.94 -17.33 -4.82
C SER A 138 0.55 -16.74 -5.06
N ASP A 139 0.42 -15.43 -4.87
CA ASP A 139 -0.81 -14.71 -5.09
C ASP A 139 -1.27 -14.76 -6.57
N LYS A 140 -0.34 -14.60 -7.53
CA LYS A 140 -0.64 -14.79 -8.95
C LYS A 140 -1.16 -16.19 -9.28
N GLN A 141 -0.60 -17.22 -8.62
CA GLN A 141 -1.04 -18.61 -8.82
C GLN A 141 -2.45 -18.84 -8.29
N ASN A 142 -2.80 -18.27 -7.13
CA ASN A 142 -4.14 -18.37 -6.56
C ASN A 142 -5.19 -17.72 -7.48
N ILE A 143 -4.89 -16.54 -8.04
CA ILE A 143 -5.77 -15.89 -9.03
C ILE A 143 -5.99 -16.81 -10.25
N ASN A 144 -4.95 -17.49 -10.73
CA ASN A 144 -5.10 -18.41 -11.87
C ASN A 144 -5.94 -19.64 -11.52
N GLN A 145 -5.86 -20.16 -10.29
CA GLN A 145 -6.64 -21.31 -9.85
C GLN A 145 -8.12 -20.98 -9.61
N GLU A 146 -8.45 -19.79 -9.09
CA GLU A 146 -9.84 -19.35 -8.96
C GLU A 146 -10.50 -19.08 -10.32
N ASN A 147 -9.72 -18.65 -11.33
CA ASN A 147 -10.22 -18.49 -12.70
C ASN A 147 -10.26 -19.81 -13.50
N GLU A 148 -9.55 -20.84 -13.04
CA GLU A 148 -9.78 -22.22 -13.45
C GLU A 148 -10.91 -22.83 -12.60
N ASP A 149 -12.12 -22.26 -12.71
CA ASP A 149 -13.34 -22.95 -12.30
C ASP A 149 -13.24 -24.40 -12.79
N PHE A 150 -13.33 -25.35 -11.86
CA PHE A 150 -13.16 -26.77 -12.09
C PHE A 150 -14.06 -27.24 -13.24
N ASP A 151 -13.53 -27.25 -14.47
CA ASP A 151 -14.32 -27.49 -15.67
C ASP A 151 -14.67 -28.97 -15.77
N LEU A 152 -15.81 -29.33 -15.18
CA LEU A 152 -16.38 -30.68 -15.17
C LEU A 152 -16.55 -31.26 -16.58
N ARG A 153 -16.63 -30.42 -17.62
CA ARG A 153 -16.69 -30.86 -19.02
C ARG A 153 -15.42 -31.62 -19.46
N LYS A 154 -14.26 -31.34 -18.85
CA LYS A 154 -13.02 -32.09 -19.10
C LYS A 154 -13.10 -33.55 -18.64
N PHE A 155 -14.05 -33.88 -17.77
CA PHE A 155 -14.29 -35.24 -17.27
C PHE A 155 -15.49 -35.94 -17.92
N LEU A 156 -16.23 -35.26 -18.80
CA LEU A 156 -17.43 -35.80 -19.46
C LEU A 156 -17.16 -36.30 -20.90
N SER A 157 -15.93 -36.24 -21.40
CA SER A 157 -15.58 -36.66 -22.78
C SER A 157 -15.18 -38.14 -22.91
N SER A 158 -15.55 -39.00 -21.96
CA SER A 158 -15.30 -40.44 -22.02
C SER A 158 -16.61 -41.24 -22.10
N THR A 159 -17.32 -41.15 -23.21
CA THR A 159 -18.34 -42.17 -23.59
C THR A 159 -18.42 -42.27 -25.10
#